data_AF-A0A3D4EUN9-F1
#
_entry.id   AF-A0A3D4EUN9-F1
#
_cell.length_a   1.000
_cell.length_b   1.000
_cell.length_c   1.000
_cell.angle_alpha   90.00
_cell.angle_beta   90.00
_cell.angle_gamma   90.00
#
_symmetry.space_group_name_H-M   'P 1'
#
loop_
_entity.id
_entity.type
_entity.pdbx_description
1 polymer ?
#
loop_
_entity_poly.entity_id
_entity_poly.type
_entity_poly.pdbx_seq_one_letter_code
_entity_poly.pdbx_strand_id
1 'polypeptide(L)'
;MLKRSSLTFLLTALVATASLCFSTSADEIKLKNGETISGRLVFESEDFVRIEVAISASIKETKLVSRSEIAEIVKEAPDNVEFAKLEKILPTGSLLPAGAYQSMITTGPEAFLSAFPDSKHVEKVEEIKATLEGELDKIERGYVKIEGEWISPQQKAEFKALTNSKVQLLSLKRFMAGGNYNSLIGAMRSFEILEGKFYGTPAFADSIDLAVEVIPLLGSQLQKLSRDVEYRNAEFQRKRDTLDEVGKAQIDAALAQEEAQLEAAIGEDKQNGIKWITLNSRSKDAIDTYIQLAVTELERIKQLDSASIKDQSEQLVAVDEMIAEGELATAKTKLVEAAALSGKSLSRNSRKSNSGPSSYIAALNLKLNERFAAEEEKLKAEEEAAASKSLADNLKKADEDEGEDREGSEEEINGDEKTPKSVGFNALSGANTNKKASVNEEKAKSKSSSGSEREDRPQPPALEDEGGFSLGLLVPILTVVLIIVVVLLKVLGIGGAKKDSP
;
A
#
# COMPACT_ATOMS: atom_id res chain seq x y z
N MET A 1 21.83 -82.46 7.57
CA MET A 1 21.27 -82.78 8.89
C MET A 1 20.34 -81.63 9.29
N LEU A 2 19.04 -81.95 9.49
CA LEU A 2 18.02 -81.36 10.38
C LEU A 2 18.01 -79.83 10.63
N LYS A 3 16.90 -79.07 10.61
CA LYS A 3 15.45 -79.34 10.46
C LYS A 3 14.74 -77.98 10.27
N ARG A 4 13.61 -77.99 9.55
CA ARG A 4 12.63 -76.90 9.37
C ARG A 4 11.87 -76.57 10.67
N SER A 5 11.34 -75.36 10.84
CA SER A 5 9.88 -75.12 10.87
C SER A 5 9.49 -73.64 11.05
N SER A 6 8.60 -73.22 10.16
CA SER A 6 7.67 -72.10 10.17
C SER A 6 6.48 -72.31 11.13
N LEU A 7 5.84 -71.23 11.62
CA LEU A 7 4.41 -71.11 12.00
C LEU A 7 4.11 -69.62 12.35
N THR A 8 3.37 -68.87 11.51
CA THR A 8 1.93 -68.46 11.65
C THR A 8 1.65 -67.46 12.80
N PHE A 9 1.29 -66.20 12.50
CA PHE A 9 -0.04 -65.65 12.17
C PHE A 9 -0.75 -65.03 13.41
N LEU A 10 -1.01 -63.71 13.33
CA LEU A 10 -2.31 -63.09 13.60
C LEU A 10 -2.77 -62.86 15.07
N LEU A 11 -2.66 -61.61 15.54
CA LEU A 11 -3.60 -60.90 16.45
C LEU A 11 -3.24 -59.38 16.47
N THR A 12 -3.74 -58.53 15.57
CA THR A 12 -4.98 -57.71 15.64
C THR A 12 -5.28 -56.96 16.95
N ALA A 13 -5.24 -55.63 16.83
CA ALA A 13 -6.16 -54.59 17.38
C ALA A 13 -6.13 -54.22 18.88
N LEU A 14 -5.73 -52.97 19.17
CA LEU A 14 -6.62 -51.91 19.70
C LEU A 14 -5.81 -50.59 19.85
N VAL A 15 -5.68 -49.81 18.76
CA VAL A 15 -5.32 -48.39 18.85
C VAL A 15 -6.62 -47.62 18.77
N ALA A 16 -7.09 -47.14 19.91
CA ALA A 16 -8.22 -46.24 20.00
C ALA A 16 -7.85 -44.92 19.32
N THR A 17 -8.30 -44.76 18.09
CA THR A 17 -8.48 -43.47 17.43
C THR A 17 -9.48 -42.67 18.26
N ALA A 18 -8.97 -41.82 19.14
CA ALA A 18 -9.71 -40.67 19.63
C ALA A 18 -9.95 -39.75 18.42
N SER A 19 -11.07 -40.00 17.74
CA SER A 19 -11.67 -39.02 16.83
C SER A 19 -11.86 -37.74 17.64
N LEU A 20 -10.99 -36.76 17.39
CA LEU A 20 -11.30 -35.37 17.63
C LEU A 20 -12.56 -35.06 16.82
N CYS A 21 -13.71 -35.14 17.48
CA CYS A 21 -14.90 -34.44 17.03
C CYS A 21 -14.57 -32.96 17.19
N PHE A 22 -14.03 -32.36 16.12
CA PHE A 22 -14.19 -30.93 15.94
C PHE A 22 -15.69 -30.70 15.88
N SER A 23 -16.26 -30.15 16.94
CA SER A 23 -17.65 -29.67 16.93
C SER A 23 -17.73 -28.54 15.92
N THR A 24 -17.97 -28.88 14.66
CA THR A 24 -18.49 -27.92 13.69
C THR A 24 -19.87 -27.57 14.19
N SER A 25 -20.04 -26.35 14.69
CA SER A 25 -21.33 -25.85 15.14
C SER A 25 -22.26 -25.85 13.92
N ALA A 26 -23.25 -26.72 13.96
CA ALA A 26 -24.24 -26.97 12.94
C ALA A 26 -25.56 -27.34 13.64
N ASP A 27 -26.70 -27.20 12.96
CA ASP A 27 -27.97 -27.66 13.51
C ASP A 27 -27.93 -29.19 13.67
N GLU A 28 -28.44 -29.69 14.79
CA GLU A 28 -28.51 -31.12 15.07
C GLU A 28 -29.96 -31.59 15.12
N ILE A 29 -30.26 -32.65 14.38
CA ILE A 29 -31.52 -33.37 14.46
C ILE A 29 -31.24 -34.68 15.19
N LYS A 30 -31.74 -34.82 16.42
CA LYS A 30 -31.72 -36.10 17.15
C LYS A 30 -32.96 -36.88 16.77
N LEU A 31 -32.77 -38.06 16.22
CA LEU A 31 -33.81 -38.99 15.84
C LEU A 31 -34.20 -39.89 17.03
N LYS A 32 -35.43 -40.40 17.02
CA LYS A 32 -35.96 -41.31 18.06
C LYS A 32 -35.23 -42.65 18.11
N ASN A 33 -34.54 -43.03 17.04
CA ASN A 33 -33.68 -44.22 16.99
C ASN A 33 -32.31 -43.99 17.66
N GLY A 34 -32.03 -42.77 18.17
CA GLY A 34 -30.76 -42.40 18.80
C GLY A 34 -29.70 -41.85 17.84
N GLU A 35 -29.97 -41.81 16.53
CA GLU A 35 -29.06 -41.21 15.54
C GLU A 35 -29.14 -39.68 15.60
N THR A 36 -28.01 -39.00 15.44
CA THR A 36 -27.94 -37.53 15.37
C THR A 36 -27.40 -37.11 14.01
N ILE A 37 -28.16 -36.26 13.31
CA ILE A 37 -27.79 -35.71 12.02
C ILE A 37 -27.36 -34.26 12.22
N SER A 38 -26.09 -33.97 11.99
CA SER A 38 -25.53 -32.60 12.06
C SER A 38 -25.45 -31.99 10.66
N GLY A 39 -25.98 -30.79 10.48
CA GLY A 39 -26.01 -30.10 9.18
C GLY A 39 -26.71 -28.75 9.25
N ARG A 40 -26.91 -28.09 8.11
CA ARG A 40 -27.63 -26.80 8.05
C ARG A 40 -29.11 -27.04 7.80
N LEU A 41 -29.99 -26.57 8.68
CA LEU A 41 -31.43 -26.65 8.47
C LEU A 41 -31.86 -25.72 7.34
N VAL A 42 -32.39 -26.28 6.24
CA VAL A 42 -32.80 -25.50 5.05
C VAL A 42 -34.31 -25.25 5.08
N PHE A 43 -35.09 -26.15 5.67
CA PHE A 43 -36.55 -26.02 5.72
C PHE A 43 -37.15 -26.83 6.87
N GLU A 44 -38.18 -26.28 7.52
CA GLU A 44 -38.94 -26.91 8.59
C GLU A 44 -40.44 -26.77 8.28
N SER A 45 -41.17 -27.89 8.18
CA SER A 45 -42.63 -27.93 8.12
C SER A 45 -43.19 -28.87 9.20
N GLU A 46 -44.52 -28.95 9.28
CA GLU A 46 -45.23 -29.83 10.22
C GLU A 46 -44.94 -31.32 9.95
N ASP A 47 -44.75 -31.69 8.68
CA ASP A 47 -44.57 -33.08 8.25
C ASP A 47 -43.11 -33.52 8.18
N PHE A 48 -42.20 -32.63 7.74
CA PHE A 48 -40.81 -32.99 7.49
C PHE A 48 -39.84 -31.83 7.68
N VAL A 49 -38.57 -32.18 7.77
CA VAL A 49 -37.45 -31.26 7.94
C VAL A 49 -36.41 -31.56 6.87
N ARG A 50 -35.85 -30.53 6.24
CA ARG A 50 -34.73 -30.65 5.30
C ARG A 50 -33.45 -30.12 5.93
N ILE A 51 -32.42 -30.97 5.95
CA ILE A 51 -31.10 -30.65 6.47
C ILE A 51 -30.03 -30.91 5.40
N GLU A 52 -29.13 -29.94 5.21
CA GLU A 52 -28.01 -30.03 4.29
C GLU A 52 -26.76 -30.49 5.08
N VAL A 53 -26.33 -31.73 4.83
CA VAL A 53 -25.20 -32.38 5.48
C VAL A 53 -23.99 -32.31 4.55
N ALA A 54 -22.84 -31.85 5.06
CA ALA A 54 -21.60 -31.86 4.30
C ALA A 54 -20.99 -33.28 4.33
N ILE A 55 -20.88 -33.93 3.17
CA ILE A 55 -20.16 -35.21 3.03
C ILE A 55 -18.65 -34.95 2.89
N SER A 56 -18.28 -33.85 2.24
CA SER A 56 -16.90 -33.36 2.12
C SER A 56 -16.90 -31.83 2.02
N ALA A 57 -15.72 -31.20 2.03
CA ALA A 57 -15.58 -29.74 1.94
C ALA A 57 -16.28 -29.12 0.71
N SER A 58 -16.48 -29.89 -0.37
CA SER A 58 -17.11 -29.44 -1.62
C SER A 58 -18.42 -30.15 -1.95
N ILE A 59 -18.78 -31.25 -1.26
CA ILE A 59 -19.96 -32.06 -1.57
C ILE A 59 -20.94 -31.99 -0.41
N LYS A 60 -22.17 -31.55 -0.70
CA LYS A 60 -23.25 -31.41 0.26
C LYS A 60 -24.45 -32.22 -0.18
N GLU A 61 -25.05 -32.93 0.76
CA GLU A 61 -26.23 -33.77 0.56
C GLU A 61 -27.42 -33.17 1.31
N THR A 62 -28.58 -33.13 0.68
CA THR A 62 -29.82 -32.73 1.36
C THR A 62 -30.56 -33.98 1.82
N LYS A 63 -30.74 -34.13 3.13
CA LYS A 63 -31.56 -35.19 3.72
C LYS A 63 -32.93 -34.64 4.10
N LEU A 64 -33.97 -35.41 3.80
CA LEU A 64 -35.34 -35.14 4.20
C LEU A 64 -35.71 -36.11 5.32
N VAL A 65 -36.05 -35.57 6.48
CA VAL A 65 -36.33 -36.33 7.70
C VAL A 65 -37.77 -36.08 8.11
N SER A 66 -38.54 -37.14 8.33
CA SER A 66 -39.94 -37.01 8.79
C SER A 66 -40.00 -36.49 10.23
N ARG A 67 -40.91 -35.57 10.52
CA ARG A 67 -41.08 -35.03 11.89
C ARG A 67 -41.46 -36.13 12.90
N SER A 68 -42.11 -37.19 12.43
CA SER A 68 -42.46 -38.37 13.26
C SER A 68 -41.24 -39.11 13.82
N GLU A 69 -40.11 -39.03 13.13
CA GLU A 69 -38.85 -39.72 13.47
C GLU A 69 -37.92 -38.85 14.31
N ILE A 70 -38.19 -37.54 14.40
CA ILE A 70 -37.38 -36.59 15.14
C ILE A 70 -37.78 -36.60 16.61
N ALA A 71 -36.79 -36.74 17.49
CA ALA A 71 -36.93 -36.59 18.93
C ALA A 71 -36.70 -35.13 19.36
N GLU A 72 -35.67 -34.48 18.82
CA GLU A 72 -35.28 -33.11 19.20
C GLU A 72 -34.57 -32.43 18.02
N ILE A 73 -34.77 -31.13 17.85
CA ILE A 73 -34.00 -30.29 16.92
C ILE A 73 -33.27 -29.25 17.76
N VAL A 74 -31.94 -29.32 17.76
CA VAL A 74 -31.07 -28.36 18.40
C VAL A 74 -30.55 -27.43 17.32
N LYS A 75 -31.10 -26.21 17.26
CA LYS A 75 -30.62 -25.20 16.32
C LYS A 75 -29.34 -24.58 16.85
N GLU A 76 -28.40 -24.28 15.97
CA GLU A 76 -27.22 -23.50 16.33
C GLU A 76 -27.69 -22.13 16.83
N ALA A 77 -27.29 -21.77 18.05
CA ALA A 77 -27.70 -20.48 18.59
C ALA A 77 -27.09 -19.35 17.73
N PRO A 78 -27.87 -18.32 17.33
CA PRO A 78 -27.43 -17.29 16.40
C PRO A 78 -26.14 -16.56 16.82
N ASP A 79 -25.90 -16.47 18.12
CA ASP A 79 -24.68 -15.91 18.70
C ASP A 79 -23.44 -16.73 18.38
N ASN A 80 -23.51 -18.07 18.29
CA ASN A 80 -22.37 -18.88 17.83
C ASN A 80 -22.02 -18.60 16.37
N VAL A 81 -23.02 -18.44 15.52
CA VAL A 81 -22.83 -18.19 14.08
C VAL A 81 -22.17 -16.83 13.85
N GLU A 82 -22.64 -15.78 14.54
CA GLU A 82 -22.04 -14.45 14.43
C GLU A 82 -20.66 -14.41 15.08
N PHE A 83 -20.46 -15.09 16.21
CA PHE A 83 -19.15 -15.18 16.86
C PHE A 83 -18.10 -15.84 15.97
N ALA A 84 -18.45 -16.93 15.27
CA ALA A 84 -17.55 -17.61 14.33
C ALA A 84 -17.09 -16.72 13.14
N LYS A 85 -17.83 -15.64 12.84
CA LYS A 85 -17.38 -14.62 11.86
C LYS A 85 -16.39 -13.65 12.50
N LEU A 86 -16.63 -13.25 13.75
CA LEU A 86 -15.74 -12.35 14.48
C LEU A 86 -14.36 -12.96 14.74
N GLU A 87 -14.29 -14.26 15.03
CA GLU A 87 -13.02 -14.96 15.22
C GLU A 87 -12.11 -14.88 13.97
N LYS A 88 -12.69 -14.70 12.77
CA LYS A 88 -11.93 -14.60 11.51
C LYS A 88 -11.43 -13.19 11.21
N ILE A 89 -11.83 -12.19 12.00
CA ILE A 89 -11.36 -10.80 11.83
C ILE A 89 -9.91 -10.68 12.31
N LEU A 90 -9.52 -11.49 13.29
CA LEU A 90 -8.15 -11.54 13.82
C LEU A 90 -7.38 -12.77 13.29
N PRO A 91 -6.09 -12.63 12.96
CA PRO A 91 -5.33 -11.38 12.92
C PRO A 91 -5.77 -10.47 11.75
N THR A 92 -5.78 -9.17 11.97
CA THR A 92 -6.10 -8.19 10.92
C THR A 92 -5.03 -8.14 9.84
N GLY A 93 -5.46 -7.79 8.62
CA GLY A 93 -4.58 -7.66 7.46
C GLY A 93 -3.63 -6.45 7.52
N SER A 94 -2.66 -6.44 6.62
CA SER A 94 -1.71 -5.34 6.44
C SER A 94 -2.38 -4.08 5.88
N LEU A 95 -1.82 -2.91 6.20
CA LEU A 95 -2.15 -1.61 5.58
C LEU A 95 -3.62 -1.18 5.68
N LEU A 96 -4.34 -1.66 6.70
CA LEU A 96 -5.71 -1.21 6.94
C LEU A 96 -5.73 0.25 7.42
N PRO A 97 -6.54 1.14 6.80
CA PRO A 97 -6.70 2.51 7.26
C PRO A 97 -7.57 2.60 8.53
N ALA A 98 -7.46 3.70 9.27
CA ALA A 98 -8.23 3.93 10.50
C ALA A 98 -9.75 3.75 10.29
N GLY A 99 -10.31 4.27 9.20
CA GLY A 99 -11.73 4.11 8.88
C GLY A 99 -12.16 2.65 8.67
N ALA A 100 -11.26 1.77 8.20
CA ALA A 100 -11.55 0.34 8.08
C ALA A 100 -11.64 -0.32 9.46
N TYR A 101 -10.75 0.03 10.40
CA TYR A 101 -10.82 -0.45 11.79
C TYR A 101 -12.09 0.03 12.49
N GLN A 102 -12.43 1.32 12.38
CA GLN A 102 -13.67 1.87 12.95
C GLN A 102 -14.90 1.12 12.44
N SER A 103 -14.96 0.84 11.13
CA SER A 103 -16.03 0.04 10.54
C SER A 103 -16.03 -1.40 11.07
N MET A 104 -14.87 -2.05 11.19
CA MET A 104 -14.77 -3.41 11.73
C MET A 104 -15.24 -3.49 13.18
N ILE A 105 -14.87 -2.52 14.02
CA ILE A 105 -15.30 -2.44 15.43
C ILE A 105 -16.82 -2.25 15.51
N THR A 106 -17.36 -1.28 14.77
CA THR A 106 -18.79 -0.93 14.82
C THR A 106 -19.68 -2.06 14.30
N THR A 107 -19.33 -2.62 13.13
CA THR A 107 -20.14 -3.66 12.47
C THR A 107 -19.86 -5.08 12.99
N GLY A 108 -18.79 -5.25 13.76
CA GLY A 108 -18.37 -6.54 14.30
C GLY A 108 -18.68 -6.66 15.79
N PRO A 109 -17.69 -6.47 16.69
CA PRO A 109 -17.87 -6.70 18.11
C PRO A 109 -18.95 -5.82 18.75
N GLU A 110 -19.08 -4.54 18.39
CA GLU A 110 -20.12 -3.68 18.98
C GLU A 110 -21.53 -4.12 18.58
N ALA A 111 -21.73 -4.43 17.31
CA ALA A 111 -22.99 -4.99 16.82
C ALA A 111 -23.34 -6.31 17.52
N PHE A 112 -22.35 -7.18 17.75
CA PHE A 112 -22.55 -8.44 18.46
C PHE A 112 -22.94 -8.24 19.92
N LEU A 113 -22.20 -7.41 20.65
CA LEU A 113 -22.48 -7.13 22.07
C LEU A 113 -23.85 -6.47 22.26
N SER A 114 -24.28 -5.64 21.30
CA SER A 114 -25.63 -5.06 21.31
C SER A 114 -26.73 -6.07 20.97
N ALA A 115 -26.47 -7.03 20.07
CA ALA A 115 -27.45 -8.02 19.64
C ALA A 115 -27.56 -9.22 20.59
N PHE A 116 -26.47 -9.58 21.28
CA PHE A 116 -26.37 -10.77 22.13
C PHE A 116 -25.69 -10.46 23.49
N PRO A 117 -26.29 -9.57 24.33
CA PRO A 117 -25.66 -9.12 25.58
C PRO A 117 -25.47 -10.24 26.62
N ASP A 118 -26.26 -11.31 26.55
CA ASP A 118 -26.19 -12.45 27.47
C ASP A 118 -25.46 -13.67 26.85
N SER A 119 -24.78 -13.49 25.72
CA SER A 119 -24.05 -14.60 25.08
C SER A 119 -22.88 -15.07 25.94
N LYS A 120 -22.61 -16.37 25.91
CA LYS A 120 -21.38 -16.97 26.48
C LYS A 120 -20.10 -16.45 25.82
N HIS A 121 -20.20 -15.79 24.67
CA HIS A 121 -19.05 -15.29 23.90
C HIS A 121 -18.69 -13.84 24.19
N VAL A 122 -19.46 -13.13 25.04
CA VAL A 122 -19.27 -11.71 25.35
C VAL A 122 -17.82 -11.38 25.73
N GLU A 123 -17.22 -12.16 26.64
CA GLU A 123 -15.83 -11.94 27.09
C GLU A 123 -14.81 -12.00 25.94
N LYS A 124 -14.96 -12.99 25.05
CA LYS A 124 -14.10 -13.12 23.86
C LYS A 124 -14.33 -12.01 22.83
N VAL A 125 -15.57 -11.56 22.69
CA VAL A 125 -15.90 -10.45 21.78
C VAL A 125 -15.35 -9.13 22.31
N GLU A 126 -15.35 -8.91 23.62
CA GLU A 126 -14.67 -7.77 24.25
C GLU A 126 -13.15 -7.83 24.05
N GLU A 127 -12.53 -9.01 24.11
CA GLU A 127 -11.10 -9.18 23.79
C GLU A 127 -10.79 -8.83 22.32
N ILE A 128 -11.63 -9.28 21.39
CA ILE A 128 -11.52 -8.92 19.97
C ILE A 128 -11.67 -7.40 19.80
N LYS A 129 -12.66 -6.78 20.47
CA LYS A 129 -12.87 -5.33 20.46
C LYS A 129 -11.64 -4.59 20.95
N ALA A 130 -11.13 -4.94 22.13
CA ALA A 130 -9.97 -4.29 22.74
C ALA A 130 -8.72 -4.43 21.85
N THR A 131 -8.55 -5.57 21.19
CA THR A 131 -7.47 -5.77 20.22
C THR A 131 -7.61 -4.80 19.04
N LEU A 132 -8.79 -4.72 18.42
CA LEU A 132 -9.03 -3.81 17.28
C LEU A 132 -8.89 -2.34 17.67
N GLU A 133 -9.36 -1.94 18.85
CA GLU A 133 -9.20 -0.59 19.38
C GLU A 133 -7.72 -0.25 19.64
N GLY A 134 -6.95 -1.18 20.20
CA GLY A 134 -5.51 -1.01 20.38
C GLY A 134 -4.74 -0.93 19.06
N GLU A 135 -5.17 -1.67 18.03
CA GLU A 135 -4.62 -1.55 16.67
C GLU A 135 -5.01 -0.22 16.01
N LEU A 136 -6.25 0.27 16.20
CA LEU A 136 -6.70 1.59 15.73
C LEU A 136 -5.87 2.72 16.35
N ASP A 137 -5.67 2.71 17.67
CA ASP A 137 -4.84 3.71 18.38
C ASP A 137 -3.37 3.71 17.88
N LYS A 138 -2.83 2.56 17.46
CA LYS A 138 -1.52 2.53 16.78
C LYS A 138 -1.57 3.22 15.41
N ILE A 139 -2.59 2.95 14.59
CA ILE A 139 -2.74 3.58 13.27
C ILE A 139 -2.91 5.10 13.42
N GLU A 140 -3.71 5.57 14.38
CA GLU A 140 -3.92 7.00 14.65
C GLU A 140 -2.63 7.71 15.10
N ARG A 141 -1.73 6.99 15.78
CA ARG A 141 -0.37 7.46 16.10
C ARG A 141 0.62 7.34 14.94
N GLY A 142 0.15 6.97 13.74
CA GLY A 142 0.95 6.89 12.51
C GLY A 142 1.73 5.60 12.33
N TYR A 143 1.50 4.58 13.15
CA TYR A 143 2.07 3.26 12.90
C TYR A 143 1.43 2.62 11.67
N VAL A 144 2.14 1.70 11.04
CA VAL A 144 1.63 0.94 9.89
C VAL A 144 1.86 -0.54 10.13
N LYS A 145 0.83 -1.37 9.91
CA LYS A 145 0.93 -2.82 10.00
C LYS A 145 1.32 -3.42 8.63
N ILE A 146 2.44 -4.14 8.57
CA ILE A 146 2.93 -4.82 7.36
C ILE A 146 3.29 -6.26 7.72
N GLU A 147 2.61 -7.21 7.10
CA GLU A 147 2.83 -8.66 7.28
C GLU A 147 2.78 -9.11 8.77
N GLY A 148 1.92 -8.46 9.56
CA GLY A 148 1.76 -8.73 10.99
C GLY A 148 2.63 -7.87 11.92
N GLU A 149 3.63 -7.17 11.37
CA GLU A 149 4.55 -6.33 12.14
C GLU A 149 4.07 -4.87 12.19
N TRP A 150 4.21 -4.24 13.35
CA TRP A 150 3.92 -2.82 13.55
C TRP A 150 5.17 -1.98 13.34
N ILE A 151 5.16 -1.13 12.31
CA ILE A 151 6.25 -0.20 12.00
C ILE A 151 5.90 1.18 12.53
N SER A 152 6.76 1.74 13.38
CA SER A 152 6.55 3.09 13.93
C SER A 152 6.81 4.19 12.89
N PRO A 153 6.31 5.42 13.10
CA PRO A 153 6.64 6.56 12.24
C PRO A 153 8.17 6.79 12.11
N GLN A 154 8.91 6.61 13.20
CA GLN A 154 10.37 6.77 13.22
C GLN A 154 11.06 5.68 12.40
N GLN A 155 10.64 4.41 12.56
CA GLN A 155 11.18 3.31 11.75
C GLN A 155 10.83 3.48 10.28
N LYS A 156 9.63 3.96 9.96
CA LYS A 156 9.22 4.25 8.58
C LYS A 156 10.05 5.36 7.96
N ALA A 157 10.45 6.36 8.73
CA ALA A 157 11.34 7.42 8.28
C ALA A 157 12.78 6.89 8.10
N GLU A 158 13.29 6.13 9.08
CA GLU A 158 14.65 5.57 9.07
C GLU A 158 14.84 4.56 7.93
N PHE A 159 13.90 3.65 7.73
CA PHE A 159 13.94 2.55 6.76
C PHE A 159 12.93 2.75 5.63
N LYS A 160 12.87 3.98 5.09
CA LYS A 160 11.87 4.40 4.09
C LYS A 160 11.86 3.51 2.84
N ALA A 161 13.04 3.19 2.30
CA ALA A 161 13.15 2.37 1.09
C ALA A 161 12.63 0.94 1.32
N LEU A 162 13.00 0.30 2.43
CA LEU A 162 12.54 -1.03 2.82
C LEU A 162 11.03 -1.07 3.09
N THR A 163 10.52 -0.07 3.82
CA THR A 163 9.09 0.00 4.14
C THR A 163 8.26 0.16 2.86
N ASN A 164 8.65 1.07 1.97
CA ASN A 164 7.93 1.32 0.73
C ASN A 164 8.01 0.15 -0.25
N SER A 165 9.16 -0.56 -0.30
CA SER A 165 9.28 -1.75 -1.15
C SER A 165 8.40 -2.90 -0.64
N LYS A 166 8.31 -3.12 0.68
CA LYS A 166 7.36 -4.09 1.27
C LYS A 166 5.90 -3.75 0.91
N VAL A 167 5.51 -2.48 0.93
CA VAL A 167 4.16 -2.03 0.51
C VAL A 167 3.88 -2.38 -0.97
N GLN A 168 4.88 -2.19 -1.85
CA GLN A 168 4.73 -2.55 -3.26
C GLN A 168 4.66 -4.07 -3.48
N LEU A 169 5.43 -4.85 -2.73
CA LEU A 169 5.33 -6.31 -2.76
C LEU A 169 3.95 -6.79 -2.30
N LEU A 170 3.39 -6.20 -1.24
CA LEU A 170 2.02 -6.49 -0.81
C LEU A 170 0.98 -6.12 -1.88
N SER A 171 1.19 -5.01 -2.58
CA SER A 171 0.32 -4.61 -3.69
C SER A 171 0.37 -5.63 -4.83
N LEU A 172 1.56 -6.12 -5.18
CA LEU A 172 1.76 -7.20 -6.15
C LEU A 172 0.99 -8.46 -5.71
N LYS A 173 1.20 -8.96 -4.49
CA LYS A 173 0.50 -10.13 -3.93
C LYS A 173 -1.03 -9.96 -3.95
N ARG A 174 -1.54 -8.77 -3.60
CA ARG A 174 -2.98 -8.45 -3.64
C ARG A 174 -3.53 -8.51 -5.06
N PHE A 175 -2.80 -7.96 -6.02
CA PHE A 175 -3.18 -8.02 -7.43
C PHE A 175 -3.16 -9.44 -7.99
N MET A 176 -2.19 -10.26 -7.58
CA MET A 176 -2.17 -11.70 -7.90
C MET A 176 -3.42 -12.41 -7.40
N ALA A 177 -3.81 -12.16 -6.14
CA ALA A 177 -5.01 -12.76 -5.54
C ALA A 177 -6.31 -12.39 -6.26
N GLY A 178 -6.35 -11.25 -6.98
CA GLY A 178 -7.51 -10.86 -7.79
C GLY A 178 -7.75 -11.77 -9.00
N GLY A 179 -6.72 -12.48 -9.49
CA GLY A 179 -6.81 -13.59 -10.43
C GLY A 179 -7.32 -13.30 -11.85
N ASN A 180 -7.83 -12.11 -12.15
CA ASN A 180 -8.27 -11.71 -13.49
C ASN A 180 -7.19 -10.92 -14.23
N TYR A 181 -7.26 -10.85 -15.56
CA TYR A 181 -6.20 -10.23 -16.39
C TYR A 181 -5.92 -8.77 -16.02
N ASN A 182 -6.92 -7.97 -15.63
CA ASN A 182 -6.68 -6.59 -15.19
C ASN A 182 -5.91 -6.54 -13.88
N SER A 183 -6.24 -7.41 -12.93
CA SER A 183 -5.48 -7.53 -11.68
C SER A 183 -4.07 -8.04 -11.94
N LEU A 184 -3.86 -9.02 -12.83
CA LEU A 184 -2.53 -9.51 -13.18
C LEU A 184 -1.67 -8.45 -13.91
N ILE A 185 -2.27 -7.60 -14.74
CA ILE A 185 -1.59 -6.40 -15.29
C ILE A 185 -1.18 -5.46 -14.14
N GLY A 186 -2.05 -5.24 -13.16
CA GLY A 186 -1.74 -4.49 -11.94
C GLY A 186 -0.56 -5.07 -11.17
N ALA A 187 -0.47 -6.41 -11.04
CA ALA A 187 0.66 -7.08 -10.41
C ALA A 187 1.98 -6.79 -11.14
N MET A 188 1.96 -6.83 -12.48
CA MET A 188 3.15 -6.53 -13.28
C MET A 188 3.56 -5.04 -13.22
N ARG A 189 2.60 -4.12 -13.04
CA ARG A 189 2.92 -2.70 -12.76
C ARG A 189 3.59 -2.54 -11.39
N SER A 190 3.12 -3.24 -10.36
CA SER A 190 3.79 -3.24 -9.05
C SER A 190 5.21 -3.83 -9.14
N PHE A 191 5.42 -4.88 -9.93
CA PHE A 191 6.75 -5.42 -10.20
C PHE A 191 7.65 -4.38 -10.90
N GLU A 192 7.14 -3.65 -11.90
CA GLU A 192 7.90 -2.59 -12.58
C GLU A 192 8.33 -1.47 -11.62
N ILE A 193 7.49 -1.12 -10.64
CA ILE A 193 7.85 -0.15 -9.58
C ILE A 193 8.96 -0.71 -8.69
N LEU A 194 8.86 -1.98 -8.27
CA LEU A 194 9.88 -2.64 -7.47
C LEU A 194 11.22 -2.68 -8.21
N GLU A 195 11.21 -3.06 -9.48
CA GLU A 195 12.39 -3.09 -10.34
C GLU A 195 12.98 -1.69 -10.56
N GLY A 196 12.14 -0.69 -10.79
CA GLY A 196 12.59 0.65 -11.18
C GLY A 196 13.00 1.56 -10.02
N LYS A 197 12.45 1.36 -8.81
CA LYS A 197 12.68 2.24 -7.65
C LYS A 197 13.28 1.53 -6.44
N PHE A 198 13.11 0.22 -6.34
CA PHE A 198 13.48 -0.56 -5.16
C PHE A 198 14.42 -1.73 -5.50
N TYR A 199 15.16 -1.61 -6.61
CA TYR A 199 16.17 -2.57 -7.00
C TYR A 199 17.18 -2.81 -5.87
N GLY A 200 17.42 -4.07 -5.54
CA GLY A 200 18.32 -4.49 -4.45
C GLY A 200 17.68 -4.53 -3.07
N THR A 201 16.39 -4.18 -2.91
CA THR A 201 15.67 -4.47 -1.66
C THR A 201 15.24 -5.95 -1.60
N PRO A 202 15.03 -6.53 -0.40
CA PRO A 202 14.52 -7.90 -0.28
C PRO A 202 13.16 -8.07 -0.97
N ALA A 203 12.31 -7.05 -0.88
CA ALA A 203 11.00 -7.07 -1.53
C ALA A 203 11.09 -7.15 -3.06
N PHE A 204 12.11 -6.57 -3.68
CA PHE A 204 12.37 -6.75 -5.11
C PHE A 204 12.85 -8.18 -5.40
N ALA A 205 13.77 -8.71 -4.60
CA ALA A 205 14.26 -10.08 -4.76
C ALA A 205 13.10 -11.10 -4.75
N ASP A 206 12.21 -11.01 -3.75
CA ASP A 206 11.03 -11.87 -3.64
C ASP A 206 10.03 -11.66 -4.78
N SER A 207 9.96 -10.45 -5.36
CA SER A 207 9.03 -10.15 -6.44
C SER A 207 9.41 -10.80 -7.77
N ILE A 208 10.67 -11.20 -7.96
CA ILE A 208 11.14 -11.85 -9.20
C ILE A 208 10.40 -13.17 -9.40
N ASP A 209 10.39 -14.02 -8.37
CA ASP A 209 9.73 -15.34 -8.42
C ASP A 209 8.22 -15.17 -8.62
N LEU A 210 7.60 -14.21 -7.92
CA LEU A 210 6.18 -13.90 -8.11
C LEU A 210 5.87 -13.41 -9.53
N ALA A 211 6.71 -12.58 -10.14
CA ALA A 211 6.53 -12.14 -11.52
C ALA A 211 6.63 -13.31 -12.52
N VAL A 212 7.55 -14.26 -12.28
CA VAL A 212 7.67 -15.49 -13.08
C VAL A 212 6.40 -16.34 -12.99
N GLU A 213 5.69 -16.33 -11.85
CA GLU A 213 4.39 -16.99 -11.70
C GLU A 213 3.23 -16.23 -12.36
N VAL A 214 3.21 -14.90 -12.25
CA VAL A 214 2.13 -14.04 -12.78
C VAL A 214 2.05 -14.08 -14.30
N ILE A 215 3.19 -14.01 -14.98
CA ILE A 215 3.20 -13.81 -16.44
C ILE A 215 2.55 -14.98 -17.20
N PRO A 216 2.81 -16.26 -16.89
CA PRO A 216 2.09 -17.38 -17.50
C PRO A 216 0.58 -17.35 -17.26
N LEU A 217 0.15 -16.99 -16.04
CA LEU A 217 -1.28 -16.85 -15.71
C LEU A 217 -1.92 -15.77 -16.58
N LEU A 218 -1.28 -14.61 -16.69
CA LEU A 218 -1.74 -13.51 -17.54
C LEU A 218 -1.78 -13.93 -19.01
N GLY A 219 -0.72 -14.57 -19.51
CA GLY A 219 -0.60 -15.04 -20.89
C GLY A 219 -1.75 -15.99 -21.27
N SER A 220 -2.11 -16.93 -20.39
CA SER A 220 -3.23 -17.86 -20.64
C SER A 220 -4.58 -17.13 -20.78
N GLN A 221 -4.82 -16.09 -19.98
CA GLN A 221 -6.04 -15.31 -20.04
C GLN A 221 -6.09 -14.42 -21.29
N LEU A 222 -4.95 -13.82 -21.65
CA LEU A 222 -4.84 -13.03 -22.88
C LEU A 222 -5.03 -13.89 -24.13
N GLN A 223 -4.50 -15.12 -24.16
CA GLN A 223 -4.74 -16.06 -25.27
C GLN A 223 -6.22 -16.41 -25.42
N LYS A 224 -6.91 -16.69 -24.30
CA LYS A 224 -8.37 -16.90 -24.30
C LYS A 224 -9.09 -15.65 -24.81
N LEU A 225 -8.70 -14.48 -24.33
CA LEU A 225 -9.30 -13.20 -24.74
C LEU A 225 -9.10 -12.95 -26.24
N SER A 226 -7.89 -13.18 -26.78
CA SER A 226 -7.55 -13.00 -28.20
C SER A 226 -8.36 -13.92 -29.11
N ARG A 227 -8.59 -15.17 -28.69
CA ARG A 227 -9.43 -16.12 -29.45
C ARG A 227 -10.89 -15.68 -29.51
N ASP A 228 -11.40 -15.13 -28.41
CA ASP A 228 -12.83 -14.87 -28.25
C ASP A 228 -13.24 -13.42 -28.66
N VAL A 229 -12.27 -12.51 -28.86
CA VAL A 229 -12.53 -11.05 -29.06
C VAL A 229 -13.35 -10.74 -30.31
N GLU A 230 -13.03 -11.35 -31.45
CA GLU A 230 -13.74 -11.09 -32.71
C GLU A 230 -15.20 -11.54 -32.63
N TYR A 231 -15.43 -12.72 -32.05
CA TYR A 231 -16.77 -13.23 -31.80
C TYR A 231 -17.56 -12.31 -30.86
N ARG A 232 -16.95 -11.87 -29.75
CA ARG A 232 -17.59 -10.93 -28.81
C ARG A 232 -17.94 -9.60 -29.46
N ASN A 233 -17.05 -9.06 -30.28
CA ASN A 233 -17.29 -7.81 -31.00
C ASN A 233 -18.44 -7.98 -32.02
N ALA A 234 -18.47 -9.09 -32.76
CA ALA A 234 -19.56 -9.39 -33.69
C ALA A 234 -20.91 -9.58 -32.99
N GLU A 235 -20.95 -10.30 -31.86
CA GLU A 235 -22.15 -10.47 -31.04
C GLU A 235 -22.66 -9.14 -30.47
N PHE A 236 -21.74 -8.28 -30.00
CA PHE A 236 -22.10 -6.94 -29.57
C PHE A 236 -22.76 -6.14 -30.70
N GLN A 237 -22.17 -6.16 -31.90
CA GLN A 237 -22.73 -5.46 -33.05
C GLN A 237 -24.11 -5.98 -33.45
N ARG A 238 -24.28 -7.31 -33.49
CA ARG A 238 -25.59 -7.93 -33.76
C ARG A 238 -26.65 -7.46 -32.77
N LYS A 239 -26.33 -7.46 -31.46
CA LYS A 239 -27.26 -7.00 -30.42
C LYS A 239 -27.58 -5.52 -30.57
N ARG A 240 -26.58 -4.68 -30.83
CA ARG A 240 -26.78 -3.25 -31.10
C ARG A 240 -27.72 -3.05 -32.30
N ASP A 241 -27.54 -3.82 -33.36
CA ASP A 241 -28.31 -3.68 -34.60
C ASP A 241 -29.80 -4.06 -34.42
N THR A 242 -30.13 -4.89 -33.41
CA THR A 242 -31.52 -5.22 -33.04
C THR A 242 -32.24 -4.14 -32.24
N LEU A 243 -31.53 -3.14 -31.72
CA LEU A 243 -32.13 -2.03 -30.97
C LEU A 243 -32.83 -1.04 -31.91
N ASP A 244 -33.74 -0.26 -31.35
CA ASP A 244 -34.32 0.91 -31.99
C ASP A 244 -33.31 2.07 -32.07
N GLU A 245 -33.66 3.15 -32.76
CA GLU A 245 -32.75 4.28 -33.00
C GLU A 245 -32.28 4.96 -31.70
N VAL A 246 -33.18 5.06 -30.71
CA VAL A 246 -32.85 5.63 -29.39
C VAL A 246 -31.90 4.70 -28.63
N GLY A 247 -32.15 3.39 -28.61
CA GLY A 247 -31.27 2.42 -27.97
C GLY A 247 -29.88 2.35 -28.61
N LYS A 248 -29.80 2.44 -29.95
CA LYS A 248 -28.52 2.53 -30.68
C LYS A 248 -27.73 3.77 -30.27
N ALA A 249 -28.36 4.94 -30.28
CA ALA A 249 -27.71 6.18 -29.88
C ALA A 249 -27.19 6.14 -28.43
N GLN A 250 -27.93 5.53 -27.51
CA GLN A 250 -27.49 5.37 -26.12
C GLN A 250 -26.27 4.44 -25.99
N ILE A 251 -26.28 3.30 -26.68
CA ILE A 251 -25.15 2.35 -26.67
C ILE A 251 -23.92 2.96 -27.34
N ASP A 252 -24.08 3.64 -28.48
CA ASP A 252 -22.97 4.28 -29.19
C ASP A 252 -22.38 5.43 -28.36
N ALA A 253 -23.21 6.21 -27.66
CA ALA A 253 -22.73 7.25 -26.74
C ALA A 253 -21.95 6.65 -25.55
N ALA A 254 -22.45 5.57 -24.94
CA ALA A 254 -21.75 4.87 -23.87
C ALA A 254 -20.42 4.28 -24.35
N LEU A 255 -20.40 3.70 -25.57
CA LEU A 255 -19.20 3.17 -26.19
C LEU A 255 -18.15 4.25 -26.44
N ALA A 256 -18.57 5.40 -26.99
CA ALA A 256 -17.68 6.53 -27.22
C ALA A 256 -17.09 7.07 -25.90
N GLN A 257 -17.88 7.08 -24.82
CA GLN A 257 -17.40 7.47 -23.49
C GLN A 257 -16.38 6.47 -22.93
N GLU A 258 -16.65 5.17 -23.04
CA GLU A 258 -15.70 4.12 -22.63
C GLU A 258 -14.39 4.19 -23.42
N GLU A 259 -14.47 4.41 -24.74
CA GLU A 259 -13.30 4.54 -25.61
C GLU A 259 -12.48 5.78 -25.27
N ALA A 260 -13.12 6.94 -25.05
CA ALA A 260 -12.43 8.15 -24.63
C ALA A 260 -11.72 7.99 -23.27
N GLN A 261 -12.34 7.31 -22.29
CA GLN A 261 -11.72 7.01 -21.00
C GLN A 261 -10.53 6.07 -21.15
N LEU A 262 -10.67 5.05 -22.00
CA LEU A 262 -9.60 4.08 -22.28
C LEU A 262 -8.41 4.74 -22.98
N GLU A 263 -8.66 5.58 -23.99
CA GLU A 263 -7.60 6.32 -24.68
C GLU A 263 -6.89 7.30 -23.76
N ALA A 264 -7.62 7.99 -22.88
CA ALA A 264 -7.04 8.84 -21.85
C ALA A 264 -6.14 8.04 -20.90
N ALA A 265 -6.59 6.89 -20.40
CA ALA A 265 -5.81 6.02 -19.53
C ALA A 265 -4.55 5.48 -20.22
N ILE A 266 -4.66 5.05 -21.49
CA ILE A 266 -3.50 4.62 -22.30
C ILE A 266 -2.53 5.79 -22.51
N GLY A 267 -3.06 6.99 -22.76
CA GLY A 267 -2.27 8.21 -22.90
C GLY A 267 -1.48 8.53 -21.64
N GLU A 268 -2.13 8.47 -20.48
CA GLU A 268 -1.51 8.67 -19.16
C GLU A 268 -0.45 7.61 -18.89
N ASP A 269 -0.74 6.32 -19.11
CA ASP A 269 0.23 5.25 -18.91
C ASP A 269 1.49 5.46 -19.77
N LYS A 270 1.32 5.88 -21.03
CA LYS A 270 2.43 6.20 -21.94
C LYS A 270 3.23 7.42 -21.48
N GLN A 271 2.55 8.48 -21.02
CA GLN A 271 3.21 9.68 -20.48
C GLN A 271 4.04 9.35 -19.24
N ASN A 272 3.53 8.45 -18.39
CA ASN A 272 4.21 7.98 -17.20
C ASN A 272 5.28 6.90 -17.49
N GLY A 273 5.47 6.52 -18.76
CA GLY A 273 6.47 5.55 -19.17
C GLY A 273 6.19 4.12 -18.69
N ILE A 274 4.95 3.82 -18.31
CA ILE A 274 4.52 2.51 -17.81
C ILE A 274 4.61 1.49 -18.95
N LYS A 275 5.31 0.38 -18.72
CA LYS A 275 5.44 -0.70 -19.71
C LYS A 275 4.12 -1.44 -19.90
N TRP A 276 3.47 -1.79 -18.80
CA TRP A 276 2.22 -2.55 -18.76
C TRP A 276 0.98 -1.64 -18.86
N ILE A 277 0.81 -0.97 -20.00
CA ILE A 277 -0.27 0.03 -20.26
C ILE A 277 -1.69 -0.53 -20.21
N THR A 278 -2.72 0.28 -20.08
CA THR A 278 -4.10 -0.22 -19.98
C THR A 278 -4.48 -1.01 -21.25
N LEU A 279 -5.02 -2.22 -21.08
CA LEU A 279 -5.33 -3.10 -22.20
C LEU A 279 -6.67 -2.73 -22.84
N ASN A 280 -6.67 -2.48 -24.15
CA ASN A 280 -7.90 -2.46 -24.93
C ASN A 280 -8.39 -3.89 -25.20
N SER A 281 -9.34 -4.37 -24.39
CA SER A 281 -9.89 -5.73 -24.48
C SER A 281 -10.80 -5.98 -25.69
N ARG A 282 -11.14 -4.94 -26.47
CA ARG A 282 -11.90 -5.04 -27.74
C ARG A 282 -11.00 -5.09 -28.97
N SER A 283 -9.72 -4.75 -28.85
CA SER A 283 -8.77 -4.75 -29.97
C SER A 283 -7.92 -6.01 -29.97
N LYS A 284 -8.04 -6.82 -31.04
CA LYS A 284 -7.23 -8.01 -31.23
C LYS A 284 -5.73 -7.70 -31.26
N ASP A 285 -5.36 -6.65 -32.00
CA ASP A 285 -3.96 -6.22 -32.12
C ASP A 285 -3.37 -5.79 -30.77
N ALA A 286 -4.18 -5.10 -29.93
CA ALA A 286 -3.75 -4.71 -28.59
C ALA A 286 -3.50 -5.94 -27.71
N ILE A 287 -4.39 -6.95 -27.76
CA ILE A 287 -4.24 -8.19 -26.99
C ILE A 287 -3.02 -8.98 -27.48
N ASP A 288 -2.84 -9.12 -28.79
CA ASP A 288 -1.73 -9.88 -29.37
C ASP A 288 -0.37 -9.21 -29.07
N THR A 289 -0.31 -7.87 -29.09
CA THR A 289 0.86 -7.10 -28.62
C THR A 289 1.16 -7.38 -27.15
N TYR A 290 0.12 -7.48 -26.33
CA TYR A 290 0.22 -7.78 -24.90
C TYR A 290 0.76 -9.18 -24.63
N ILE A 291 0.36 -10.17 -25.45
CA ILE A 291 0.90 -11.54 -25.38
C ILE A 291 2.40 -11.53 -25.70
N GLN A 292 2.83 -10.80 -26.72
CA GLN A 292 4.26 -10.70 -27.06
C GLN A 292 5.08 -10.02 -25.97
N LEU A 293 4.53 -8.97 -25.35
CA LEU A 293 5.14 -8.32 -24.19
C LEU A 293 5.32 -9.32 -23.04
N ALA A 294 4.28 -10.10 -22.73
CA ALA A 294 4.34 -11.13 -21.70
C ALA A 294 5.44 -12.17 -21.96
N VAL A 295 5.54 -12.69 -23.19
CA VAL A 295 6.60 -13.65 -23.56
C VAL A 295 7.99 -13.03 -23.37
N THR A 296 8.18 -11.81 -23.89
CA THR A 296 9.48 -11.11 -23.84
C THR A 296 9.92 -10.83 -22.40
N GLU A 297 8.99 -10.36 -21.56
CA GLU A 297 9.31 -10.06 -20.16
C GLU A 297 9.54 -11.33 -19.34
N LEU A 298 8.85 -12.44 -19.62
CA LEU A 298 9.11 -13.71 -18.93
C LEU A 298 10.54 -14.18 -19.18
N GLU A 299 11.01 -14.14 -20.43
CA GLU A 299 12.38 -14.52 -20.78
C GLU A 299 13.41 -13.62 -20.10
N ARG A 300 13.16 -12.30 -20.09
CA ARG A 300 14.04 -11.33 -19.43
C ARG A 300 14.12 -11.53 -17.92
N ILE A 301 12.97 -11.72 -17.25
CA ILE A 301 12.91 -11.87 -15.79
C ILE A 301 13.56 -13.18 -15.35
N LYS A 302 13.41 -14.26 -16.13
CA LYS A 302 14.10 -15.54 -15.85
C LYS A 302 15.62 -15.46 -15.93
N GLN A 303 16.19 -14.42 -16.55
CA GLN A 303 17.64 -14.19 -16.59
C GLN A 303 18.14 -13.44 -15.34
N LEU A 304 17.23 -12.97 -14.48
CA LEU A 304 17.60 -12.41 -13.19
C LEU A 304 18.02 -13.55 -12.26
N ASP A 305 19.20 -13.41 -11.65
CA ASP A 305 19.66 -14.31 -10.60
C ASP A 305 19.01 -13.89 -9.28
N SER A 306 17.82 -14.42 -9.00
CA SER A 306 17.06 -14.08 -7.79
C SER A 306 17.83 -14.42 -6.51
N ALA A 307 18.64 -15.50 -6.53
CA ALA A 307 19.47 -15.89 -5.39
C ALA A 307 20.57 -14.86 -5.12
N SER A 308 21.34 -14.47 -6.14
CA SER A 308 22.37 -13.44 -5.99
C SER A 308 21.79 -12.08 -5.57
N ILE A 309 20.63 -11.70 -6.12
CA ILE A 309 19.93 -10.45 -5.74
C ILE A 309 19.46 -10.51 -4.29
N LYS A 310 18.99 -11.67 -3.83
CA LYS A 310 18.59 -11.88 -2.43
C LYS A 310 19.77 -11.76 -1.49
N ASP A 311 20.88 -12.44 -1.77
CA ASP A 311 22.12 -12.36 -0.99
C ASP A 311 22.62 -10.90 -0.89
N GLN A 312 22.61 -10.18 -2.01
CA GLN A 312 22.96 -8.76 -2.03
C GLN A 312 22.00 -7.95 -1.15
N SER A 313 20.69 -8.19 -1.25
CA SER A 313 19.69 -7.43 -0.50
C SER A 313 19.85 -7.57 1.01
N GLU A 314 20.21 -8.76 1.50
CA GLU A 314 20.49 -9.01 2.91
C GLU A 314 21.70 -8.20 3.40
N GLN A 315 22.78 -8.14 2.61
CA GLN A 315 23.94 -7.31 2.94
C GLN A 315 23.59 -5.82 2.94
N LEU A 316 22.71 -5.37 2.02
CA LEU A 316 22.28 -3.96 1.98
C LEU A 316 21.34 -3.60 3.14
N VAL A 317 20.55 -4.54 3.67
CA VAL A 317 19.77 -4.33 4.90
C VAL A 317 20.73 -4.11 6.08
N ALA A 318 21.75 -4.97 6.23
CA ALA A 318 22.75 -4.80 7.29
C ALA A 318 23.48 -3.44 7.19
N VAL A 319 23.73 -2.94 5.97
CA VAL A 319 24.28 -1.59 5.77
C VAL A 319 23.33 -0.51 6.29
N ASP A 320 22.03 -0.60 6.01
CA ASP A 320 21.05 0.39 6.46
C ASP A 320 20.92 0.42 7.99
N GLU A 321 20.98 -0.76 8.62
CA GLU A 321 21.04 -0.91 10.07
C GLU A 321 22.30 -0.24 10.65
N MET A 322 23.49 -0.50 10.09
CA MET A 322 24.73 0.17 10.50
C MET A 322 24.66 1.70 10.36
N ILE A 323 24.01 2.21 9.30
CA ILE A 323 23.80 3.65 9.13
C ILE A 323 22.90 4.20 10.25
N ALA A 324 21.84 3.47 10.59
CA ALA A 324 20.93 3.86 11.67
C ALA A 324 21.60 3.84 13.05
N GLU A 325 22.54 2.91 13.26
CA GLU A 325 23.35 2.79 14.48
C GLU A 325 24.49 3.82 14.57
N GLY A 326 24.79 4.52 13.48
CA GLY A 326 25.86 5.54 13.40
C GLY A 326 27.24 4.98 13.06
N GLU A 327 27.35 3.71 12.66
CA GLU A 327 28.60 3.08 12.23
C GLU A 327 29.00 3.46 10.79
N LEU A 328 29.08 4.77 10.49
CA LEU A 328 29.08 5.28 9.12
C LEU A 328 30.28 4.81 8.27
N ALA A 329 31.47 4.68 8.86
CA ALA A 329 32.68 4.23 8.16
C ALA A 329 32.60 2.73 7.79
N THR A 330 32.10 1.90 8.71
CA THR A 330 31.85 0.47 8.48
C THR A 330 30.77 0.28 7.43
N ALA A 331 29.66 1.02 7.57
CA ALA A 331 28.56 1.01 6.62
C ALA A 331 29.02 1.36 5.19
N LYS A 332 29.87 2.39 5.04
CA LYS A 332 30.42 2.79 3.74
C LYS A 332 31.23 1.67 3.09
N THR A 333 32.09 1.01 3.87
CA THR A 333 32.92 -0.10 3.38
C THR A 333 32.03 -1.27 2.96
N LYS A 334 31.08 -1.64 3.83
CA LYS A 334 30.16 -2.75 3.59
C LYS A 334 29.23 -2.49 2.40
N LEU A 335 28.83 -1.24 2.16
CA LEU A 335 28.04 -0.85 0.99
C LEU A 335 28.79 -1.13 -0.33
N VAL A 336 30.10 -0.86 -0.38
CA VAL A 336 30.93 -1.15 -1.56
C VAL A 336 31.06 -2.65 -1.78
N GLU A 337 31.26 -3.42 -0.71
CA GLU A 337 31.29 -4.89 -0.77
C GLU A 337 29.96 -5.46 -1.29
N ALA A 338 28.84 -5.01 -0.71
CA ALA A 338 27.50 -5.44 -1.09
C ALA A 338 27.18 -5.05 -2.55
N ALA A 339 27.59 -3.86 -3.00
CA ALA A 339 27.41 -3.44 -4.39
C ALA A 339 28.16 -4.33 -5.38
N ALA A 340 29.35 -4.83 -5.00
CA ALA A 340 30.17 -5.72 -5.82
C ALA A 340 29.56 -7.11 -6.02
N LEU A 341 28.62 -7.54 -5.16
CA LEU A 341 27.93 -8.83 -5.29
C LEU A 341 27.00 -8.90 -6.51
N SER A 342 26.55 -7.77 -7.07
CA SER A 342 25.70 -7.73 -8.28
C SER A 342 26.43 -8.11 -9.59
N GLY A 343 27.61 -8.72 -9.49
CA GLY A 343 28.46 -9.09 -10.61
C GLY A 343 27.73 -9.97 -11.63
N LYS A 344 27.29 -9.34 -12.73
CA LYS A 344 26.65 -9.92 -13.94
C LYS A 344 25.16 -10.27 -13.82
N SER A 345 24.26 -9.29 -13.76
CA SER A 345 23.03 -9.43 -14.55
C SER A 345 22.47 -8.07 -14.96
N LEU A 346 22.11 -8.00 -16.24
CA LEU A 346 21.48 -6.91 -17.00
C LEU A 346 22.36 -5.73 -17.45
N SER A 347 22.63 -5.79 -18.75
CA SER A 347 22.90 -4.68 -19.65
C SER A 347 22.09 -3.43 -19.30
N ARG A 348 22.82 -2.32 -19.23
CA ARG A 348 22.50 -0.95 -18.80
C ARG A 348 21.48 -0.22 -19.71
N ASN A 349 20.49 -0.91 -20.27
CA ASN A 349 19.59 -0.37 -21.30
C ASN A 349 18.16 -0.06 -20.86
N SER A 350 17.79 -0.22 -19.58
CA SER A 350 16.49 0.25 -19.08
C SER A 350 16.58 1.69 -18.55
N ARG A 351 16.17 2.60 -19.43
CA ARG A 351 15.45 3.86 -19.18
C ARG A 351 15.88 4.74 -17.99
N LYS A 352 16.41 5.90 -18.38
CA LYS A 352 16.43 7.17 -17.66
C LYS A 352 15.02 7.53 -17.16
N SER A 353 14.68 7.20 -15.91
CA SER A 353 13.52 7.77 -15.21
C SER A 353 14.01 8.93 -14.34
N ASN A 354 13.28 10.04 -14.35
CA ASN A 354 13.67 11.31 -13.74
C ASN A 354 13.34 11.40 -12.23
N SER A 355 13.20 10.27 -11.51
CA SER A 355 12.71 10.29 -10.12
C SER A 355 13.66 9.57 -9.14
N GLY A 356 14.40 10.35 -8.33
CA GLY A 356 15.11 9.88 -7.12
C GLY A 356 16.23 8.85 -7.33
N PRO A 357 16.90 8.42 -6.25
CA PRO A 357 17.81 7.29 -6.31
C PRO A 357 17.01 6.03 -6.71
N SER A 358 17.21 5.56 -7.94
CA SER A 358 16.43 4.48 -8.56
C SER A 358 16.76 3.07 -8.03
N SER A 359 17.68 2.96 -7.07
CA SER A 359 18.08 1.70 -6.46
C SER A 359 18.30 1.86 -4.96
N TYR A 360 18.21 0.74 -4.23
CA TYR A 360 18.44 0.73 -2.79
C TYR A 360 19.86 1.19 -2.44
N ILE A 361 20.86 0.77 -3.23
CA ILE A 361 22.25 1.25 -3.11
C ILE A 361 22.32 2.77 -3.23
N ALA A 362 21.61 3.37 -4.19
CA ALA A 362 21.61 4.82 -4.36
C ALA A 362 20.91 5.53 -3.17
N ALA A 363 19.85 4.94 -2.63
CA ALA A 363 19.18 5.45 -1.42
C ALA A 363 20.10 5.39 -0.19
N LEU A 364 20.84 4.29 -0.01
CA LEU A 364 21.81 4.14 1.08
C LEU A 364 23.00 5.09 0.93
N ASN A 365 23.53 5.30 -0.28
CA ASN A 365 24.57 6.29 -0.51
C ASN A 365 24.11 7.71 -0.16
N LEU A 366 22.87 8.06 -0.53
CA LEU A 366 22.29 9.36 -0.16
C LEU A 366 22.18 9.50 1.36
N LYS A 367 21.56 8.51 2.03
CA LYS A 367 21.39 8.47 3.48
C LYS A 367 22.74 8.58 4.21
N LEU A 368 23.75 7.86 3.74
CA LEU A 368 25.09 7.87 4.28
C LEU A 368 25.77 9.24 4.12
N ASN A 369 25.66 9.88 2.96
CA ASN A 369 26.18 11.22 2.73
C ASN A 369 25.50 12.27 3.63
N GLU A 370 24.17 12.17 3.80
CA GLU A 370 23.41 13.05 4.71
C GLU A 370 23.87 12.87 6.16
N ARG A 371 24.10 11.63 6.61
CA ARG A 371 24.61 11.35 7.96
C ARG A 371 26.03 11.87 8.18
N PHE A 372 26.93 11.70 7.21
CA PHE A 372 28.28 12.26 7.28
C PHE A 372 28.26 13.79 7.32
N ALA A 373 27.42 14.45 6.52
CA ALA A 373 27.28 15.90 6.53
C ALA A 373 26.76 16.39 7.89
N ALA A 374 25.77 15.72 8.47
CA ALA A 374 25.23 16.06 9.78
C ALA A 374 26.25 15.87 10.91
N GLU A 375 27.12 14.85 10.85
CA GLU A 375 28.20 14.66 11.81
C GLU A 375 29.26 15.76 11.70
N GLU A 376 29.63 16.15 10.48
CA GLU A 376 30.58 17.26 10.24
C GLU A 376 30.02 18.60 10.75
N GLU A 377 28.73 18.88 10.51
CA GLU A 377 28.08 20.09 11.03
C GLU A 377 28.01 20.09 12.56
N LYS A 378 27.73 18.93 13.18
CA LYS A 378 27.72 18.81 14.64
C LYS A 378 29.09 19.08 15.24
N LEU A 379 30.16 18.54 14.64
CA LEU A 379 31.53 18.79 15.08
C LEU A 379 31.89 20.29 14.95
N LYS A 380 31.55 20.93 13.83
CA LYS A 380 31.75 22.39 13.66
C LYS A 380 31.00 23.20 14.72
N ALA A 381 29.74 22.85 15.01
CA ALA A 381 28.96 23.52 16.04
C ALA A 381 29.56 23.33 17.45
N GLU A 382 30.08 22.14 17.76
CA GLU A 382 30.78 21.87 19.02
C GLU A 382 32.10 22.66 19.14
N GLU A 383 32.86 22.78 18.05
CA GLU A 383 34.08 23.60 17.98
C GLU A 383 33.77 25.09 18.17
N GLU A 384 32.74 25.63 17.52
CA GLU A 384 32.30 27.02 17.67
C GLU A 384 31.76 27.31 19.08
N ALA A 385 31.03 26.36 19.67
CA ALA A 385 30.56 26.46 21.05
C ALA A 385 31.73 26.44 22.04
N ALA A 386 32.73 25.58 21.83
CA ALA A 386 33.95 25.54 22.64
C ALA A 386 34.76 26.83 22.51
N ALA A 387 34.91 27.37 21.29
CA ALA A 387 35.58 28.64 21.04
C ALA A 387 34.88 29.81 21.74
N SER A 388 33.54 29.89 21.63
CA SER A 388 32.73 30.92 22.28
C SER A 388 32.82 30.85 23.81
N LYS A 389 32.84 29.63 24.38
CA LYS A 389 33.03 29.43 25.82
C LYS A 389 34.40 29.91 26.29
N SER A 390 35.47 29.60 25.53
CA SER A 390 36.82 30.06 25.85
C SER A 390 36.95 31.59 25.80
N LEU A 391 36.27 32.24 24.85
CA LEU A 391 36.24 33.70 24.74
C LEU A 391 35.52 34.34 25.94
N ALA A 392 34.38 33.77 26.35
CA ALA A 392 33.62 34.24 27.51
C ALA A 392 34.41 34.06 28.82
N ASP A 393 35.13 32.96 28.99
CA ASP A 393 35.98 32.72 30.15
C ASP A 393 37.17 33.70 30.19
N ASN A 394 37.74 34.06 29.04
CA ASN A 394 38.79 35.07 28.96
C ASN A 394 38.29 36.50 29.26
N LEU A 395 37.09 36.86 28.81
CA LEU A 395 36.46 38.14 29.12
C LEU A 395 36.16 38.30 30.62
N LYS A 396 35.67 37.25 31.28
CA LYS A 396 35.46 37.27 32.74
C LYS A 396 36.74 37.47 33.54
N LYS A 397 37.85 36.85 33.12
CA LYS A 397 39.14 37.04 33.78
C LYS A 397 39.68 38.46 33.58
N ALA A 398 39.44 39.07 32.42
CA ALA A 398 39.83 40.46 32.18
C ALA A 398 39.02 41.45 33.05
N ASP A 399 37.74 41.19 33.29
CA ASP A 399 36.90 42.00 34.19
C ASP A 399 37.26 41.80 35.68
N GLU A 400 37.77 40.62 36.07
CA GLU A 400 38.26 40.35 37.43
C GLU A 400 39.64 41.00 37.69
N ASP A 401 40.53 41.08 36.68
CA ASP A 401 41.83 41.76 36.79
C ASP A 401 41.71 43.30 36.74
N GLU A 402 40.68 43.89 36.11
CA GLU A 402 40.44 45.35 36.15
C GLU A 402 39.71 45.83 37.42
N GLY A 403 39.26 44.92 38.29
CA GLY A 403 38.56 45.23 39.54
C GLY A 403 39.46 45.53 40.74
N GLU A 404 40.76 45.27 40.68
CA GLU A 404 41.68 45.39 41.84
C GLU A 404 42.49 46.72 41.90
N ASP A 405 42.39 47.60 40.90
CA ASP A 405 43.14 48.87 40.82
C ASP A 405 42.28 50.15 40.88
N ARG A 406 41.07 50.10 41.45
CA ARG A 406 40.23 51.30 41.71
C ARG A 406 39.66 51.35 43.13
N GLU A 407 40.53 51.31 44.13
CA GLU A 407 40.28 52.01 45.40
C GLU A 407 41.21 53.23 45.50
N GLY A 408 40.64 54.43 45.38
CA GLY A 408 41.32 55.67 45.77
C GLY A 408 41.15 56.84 44.80
N SER A 409 40.01 57.52 44.87
CA SER A 409 39.93 58.99 45.02
C SER A 409 38.49 59.46 44.88
N GLU A 410 37.88 59.77 46.03
CA GLU A 410 36.76 60.70 46.11
C GLU A 410 37.31 62.13 45.96
N GLU A 411 36.79 62.91 45.02
CA GLU A 411 36.79 64.37 45.12
C GLU A 411 35.54 64.93 44.42
N GLU A 412 34.60 65.42 45.24
CA GLU A 412 33.47 66.26 44.83
C GLU A 412 33.99 67.60 44.30
N ILE A 413 33.57 68.05 43.10
CA ILE A 413 33.21 69.46 42.83
C ILE A 413 32.08 69.54 41.79
N ASN A 414 30.98 70.19 42.22
CA ASN A 414 29.84 70.67 41.45
C ASN A 414 30.22 71.64 40.30
N GLY A 415 29.53 71.59 39.16
CA GLY A 415 29.66 72.60 38.12
C GLY A 415 28.75 72.45 36.90
N ASP A 416 27.48 72.82 37.08
CA ASP A 416 26.55 73.42 36.12
C ASP A 416 26.13 72.77 34.79
N GLU A 417 24.82 72.83 34.58
CA GLU A 417 24.01 72.23 33.53
C GLU A 417 23.72 73.26 32.41
N LYS A 418 23.92 72.88 31.13
CA LYS A 418 22.92 72.98 30.02
C LYS A 418 23.46 72.68 28.61
N THR A 419 23.00 71.52 28.10
CA THR A 419 22.58 71.16 26.72
C THR A 419 23.49 71.35 25.49
N PRO A 420 23.68 70.29 24.65
CA PRO A 420 24.44 70.35 23.40
C PRO A 420 23.56 70.51 22.15
N LYS A 421 24.11 71.13 21.10
CA LYS A 421 23.59 71.13 19.72
C LYS A 421 24.72 70.86 18.72
N SER A 422 24.40 69.99 17.75
CA SER A 422 24.93 69.92 16.36
C SER A 422 26.40 69.47 16.21
N VAL A 423 26.88 68.76 15.18
CA VAL A 423 26.57 68.58 13.74
C VAL A 423 27.21 67.22 13.33
N GLY A 424 26.57 66.32 12.57
CA GLY A 424 26.72 66.11 11.10
C GLY A 424 28.00 65.36 10.70
N PHE A 425 27.94 64.11 10.23
CA PHE A 425 27.73 63.67 8.83
C PHE A 425 28.80 64.18 7.83
N ASN A 426 29.83 63.36 7.52
CA ASN A 426 30.30 63.04 6.15
C ASN A 426 31.64 62.28 6.09
N ALA A 427 31.79 61.55 4.97
CA ALA A 427 32.95 60.85 4.40
C ALA A 427 33.14 59.39 4.87
N LEU A 428 33.21 58.36 4.00
CA LEU A 428 33.76 58.32 2.64
C LEU A 428 32.90 57.49 1.66
N SER A 429 32.57 58.11 0.53
CA SER A 429 32.37 57.48 -0.78
C SER A 429 33.54 57.90 -1.69
N GLY A 430 34.00 57.05 -2.62
CA GLY A 430 34.77 57.55 -3.75
C GLY A 430 35.69 56.56 -4.45
N ALA A 431 35.18 55.96 -5.53
CA ALA A 431 35.93 55.31 -6.60
C ALA A 431 36.95 56.26 -7.27
N ASN A 432 37.97 55.76 -7.99
CA ASN A 432 37.91 55.58 -9.47
C ASN A 432 39.30 55.32 -10.13
N THR A 433 39.32 54.42 -11.13
CA THR A 433 40.15 54.38 -12.38
C THR A 433 41.69 54.26 -12.29
N ASN A 434 42.43 53.59 -13.20
CA ASN A 434 42.36 53.67 -14.67
C ASN A 434 43.31 52.67 -15.41
N LYS A 435 42.93 52.31 -16.66
CA LYS A 435 43.76 52.07 -17.90
C LYS A 435 44.52 50.73 -18.07
N LYS A 436 44.61 50.07 -19.26
CA LYS A 436 44.62 50.56 -20.67
C LYS A 436 44.59 49.41 -21.74
N ALA A 437 43.98 49.71 -22.90
CA ALA A 437 44.30 49.32 -24.33
C ALA A 437 44.21 47.84 -24.80
N SER A 438 43.80 47.47 -26.03
CA SER A 438 43.53 48.18 -27.31
C SER A 438 42.88 47.28 -28.40
N VAL A 439 41.98 47.85 -29.24
CA VAL A 439 41.87 47.76 -30.74
C VAL A 439 41.52 46.37 -31.37
N ASN A 440 40.56 46.15 -32.28
CA ASN A 440 40.19 46.87 -33.52
C ASN A 440 38.75 46.57 -34.05
N GLU A 441 38.23 47.50 -34.88
CA GLU A 441 37.32 47.44 -36.07
C GLU A 441 36.69 46.09 -36.50
N GLU A 442 35.55 45.96 -37.21
CA GLU A 442 34.48 46.79 -37.79
C GLU A 442 33.59 45.78 -38.57
N LYS A 443 32.26 45.74 -38.39
CA LYS A 443 31.21 45.68 -39.44
C LYS A 443 29.86 45.11 -38.97
N ALA A 444 28.85 45.86 -39.40
CA ALA A 444 27.42 45.71 -39.24
C ALA A 444 26.80 44.39 -39.77
N LYS A 445 25.77 43.89 -39.07
CA LYS A 445 24.40 43.89 -39.60
C LYS A 445 23.34 43.64 -38.52
N SER A 446 22.37 44.55 -38.53
CA SER A 446 21.10 44.60 -37.83
C SER A 446 20.19 43.37 -38.05
N LYS A 447 19.48 42.91 -37.01
CA LYS A 447 18.00 43.00 -36.93
C LYS A 447 17.42 42.48 -35.59
N SER A 448 16.67 43.38 -34.94
CA SER A 448 15.47 43.22 -34.06
C SER A 448 15.50 42.16 -32.95
N SER A 449 15.52 42.53 -31.66
CA SER A 449 14.41 43.08 -30.82
C SER A 449 13.16 42.20 -30.86
N SER A 450 12.57 41.72 -29.77
CA SER A 450 12.36 42.24 -28.41
C SER A 450 12.12 41.03 -27.49
N GLY A 451 12.46 41.01 -26.21
CA GLY A 451 12.25 42.03 -25.20
C GLY A 451 11.57 41.32 -24.03
N SER A 452 12.38 40.96 -23.05
CA SER A 452 11.99 40.40 -21.76
C SER A 452 11.44 41.51 -20.87
N GLU A 453 10.25 41.30 -20.32
CA GLU A 453 9.83 41.94 -19.07
C GLU A 453 9.70 40.83 -18.01
N ARG A 454 10.60 40.90 -17.02
CA ARG A 454 10.52 40.18 -15.76
C ARG A 454 9.61 41.00 -14.85
N GLU A 455 8.45 40.46 -14.49
CA GLU A 455 7.74 40.87 -13.28
C GLU A 455 8.18 39.96 -12.13
N ASP A 456 8.75 40.58 -11.09
CA ASP A 456 8.85 40.03 -9.75
C ASP A 456 7.43 39.80 -9.20
N ARG A 457 7.14 38.56 -8.80
CA ARG A 457 6.01 38.23 -7.92
C ARG A 457 6.45 37.32 -6.77
N PRO A 458 5.87 37.53 -5.58
CA PRO A 458 6.31 36.93 -4.33
C PRO A 458 6.09 35.41 -4.28
N GLN A 459 6.98 34.73 -3.55
CA GLN A 459 6.91 33.30 -3.25
C GLN A 459 5.55 32.93 -2.61
N PRO A 460 4.86 31.88 -3.09
CA PRO A 460 3.75 31.30 -2.35
C PRO A 460 4.28 30.40 -1.22
N PRO A 461 3.59 30.37 -0.06
CA PRO A 461 3.89 29.43 1.01
C PRO A 461 3.55 27.98 0.61
N ALA A 462 4.17 27.05 1.31
CA ALA A 462 4.13 25.60 1.11
C ALA A 462 2.70 25.06 0.87
N LEU A 463 2.54 24.30 -0.21
CA LEU A 463 1.36 23.49 -0.48
C LEU A 463 1.53 22.15 0.23
N GLU A 464 0.66 21.92 1.20
CA GLU A 464 0.40 20.60 1.77
C GLU A 464 -0.36 19.75 0.74
N ASP A 465 0.16 18.55 0.45
CA ASP A 465 -0.46 17.56 -0.41
C ASP A 465 -1.66 16.90 0.29
N GLU A 466 -2.86 17.51 0.18
CA GLU A 466 -4.13 16.84 0.44
C GLU A 466 -4.87 16.52 -0.87
N GLY A 467 -4.44 15.44 -1.53
CA GLY A 467 -5.17 14.79 -2.62
C GLY A 467 -6.21 13.80 -2.10
N GLY A 468 -7.20 14.28 -1.34
CA GLY A 468 -8.32 13.49 -0.83
C GLY A 468 -9.60 13.72 -1.64
N PHE A 469 -10.11 12.67 -2.29
CA PHE A 469 -11.44 12.68 -2.93
C PHE A 469 -12.51 13.03 -1.89
N SER A 470 -13.21 14.16 -2.04
CA SER A 470 -14.21 14.60 -1.06
C SER A 470 -15.44 13.67 -1.07
N LEU A 471 -15.56 12.82 -0.06
CA LEU A 471 -16.72 11.94 0.21
C LEU A 471 -18.06 12.70 0.29
N GLY A 472 -18.04 14.02 0.50
CA GLY A 472 -19.24 14.87 0.56
C GLY A 472 -20.06 14.97 -0.73
N LEU A 473 -19.48 14.65 -1.89
CA LEU A 473 -20.17 14.75 -3.19
C LEU A 473 -20.81 13.42 -3.64
N LEU A 474 -20.47 12.32 -2.97
CA LEU A 474 -20.99 10.97 -3.28
C LEU A 474 -22.41 10.75 -2.71
N VAL A 475 -22.70 11.36 -1.55
CA VAL A 475 -24.00 11.25 -0.86
C VAL A 475 -25.18 11.83 -1.68
N PRO A 476 -25.10 13.03 -2.30
CA PRO A 476 -26.19 13.55 -3.12
C PRO A 476 -26.40 12.75 -4.43
N ILE A 477 -25.33 12.20 -5.02
CA ILE A 477 -25.43 11.40 -6.25
C ILE A 477 -26.15 10.07 -5.97
N LEU A 478 -25.82 9.42 -4.85
CA LEU A 478 -26.40 8.14 -4.48
C LEU A 478 -27.89 8.27 -4.09
N THR A 479 -28.28 9.40 -3.49
CA THR A 479 -29.69 9.70 -3.20
C THR A 479 -30.51 9.96 -4.46
N VAL A 480 -29.97 10.66 -5.46
CA VAL A 480 -30.66 10.87 -6.75
C VAL A 480 -30.87 9.55 -7.49
N VAL A 481 -29.87 8.65 -7.49
CA VAL A 481 -29.99 7.32 -8.10
C VAL A 481 -31.08 6.48 -7.40
N LEU A 482 -31.15 6.54 -6.06
CA LEU A 482 -32.14 5.78 -5.29
C LEU A 482 -33.57 6.29 -5.54
N ILE A 483 -33.75 7.61 -5.69
CA ILE A 483 -35.04 8.21 -6.06
C ILE A 483 -35.46 7.76 -7.47
N ILE A 484 -34.54 7.74 -8.43
CA ILE A 484 -34.82 7.29 -9.81
C ILE A 484 -35.23 5.81 -9.82
N VAL A 485 -34.57 4.96 -9.03
CA VAL A 485 -34.93 3.53 -8.91
C VAL A 485 -36.31 3.34 -8.29
N VAL A 486 -36.66 4.10 -7.24
CA VAL A 486 -38.00 4.01 -6.62
C VAL A 486 -39.09 4.49 -7.58
N VAL A 487 -38.83 5.55 -8.36
CA VAL A 487 -39.77 6.01 -9.40
C VAL A 487 -39.92 4.98 -10.50
N LEU A 488 -38.83 4.37 -10.98
CA LEU A 488 -38.88 3.29 -11.97
C LEU A 488 -39.64 2.06 -11.47
N LEU A 489 -39.44 1.64 -10.21
CA LEU A 489 -40.16 0.52 -9.62
C LEU A 489 -41.67 0.81 -9.48
N LYS A 490 -42.04 2.06 -9.25
CA LYS A 490 -43.44 2.50 -9.16
C LYS A 490 -44.10 2.60 -10.54
N VAL A 491 -43.37 3.07 -11.55
CA VAL A 491 -43.84 3.15 -12.95
C VAL A 491 -43.96 1.76 -13.58
N LEU A 492 -43.08 0.82 -13.22
CA LEU A 492 -43.10 -0.56 -13.72
C LEU A 492 -44.10 -1.47 -12.99
N GLY A 493 -44.90 -0.94 -12.05
CA GLY A 493 -46.01 -1.69 -11.45
C GLY A 493 -45.62 -2.87 -10.57
N ILE A 494 -44.38 -2.91 -10.06
CA ILE A 494 -43.85 -4.02 -9.24
C ILE A 494 -44.31 -3.92 -7.76
N GLY A 495 -45.18 -2.96 -7.42
CA GLY A 495 -45.80 -2.82 -6.09
C GLY A 495 -47.11 -3.60 -5.97
N GLY A 496 -47.07 -4.74 -5.29
CA GLY A 496 -48.12 -5.74 -5.08
C GLY A 496 -49.59 -5.27 -5.05
N ALA A 497 -50.39 -5.91 -5.92
CA ALA A 497 -51.84 -5.94 -5.78
C ALA A 497 -52.22 -6.81 -4.57
N LYS A 498 -52.91 -6.21 -3.58
CA LYS A 498 -53.65 -6.95 -2.55
C LYS A 498 -54.76 -7.74 -3.24
N LYS A 499 -54.70 -9.07 -3.16
CA LYS A 499 -55.85 -9.93 -3.45
C LYS A 499 -56.71 -10.00 -2.20
N ASP A 500 -57.87 -9.36 -2.25
CA ASP A 500 -58.97 -9.69 -1.37
C ASP A 500 -59.60 -10.99 -1.87
N SER A 501 -59.70 -12.00 -0.98
CA SER A 501 -60.48 -13.22 -1.21
C SER A 501 -61.73 -13.17 -0.33
N PRO A 502 -62.86 -13.74 -0.78
CA PRO A 502 -64.14 -13.75 -0.05
C PRO A 502 -64.11 -14.54 1.25
#